data_AF-A0A8J3IGF7-F1
#
_entry.id   AF-A0A8J3IGF7-F1
#
_cell.length_a   1.000
_cell.length_b   1.000
_cell.length_c   1.000
_cell.angle_alpha   90.00
_cell.angle_beta   90.00
_cell.angle_gamma   90.00
#
_symmetry.space_group_name_H-M   'P 1'
#
loop_
_entity.id
_entity.type
_entity.pdbx_description
1 polymer ?
#
loop_
_entity_poly.entity_id
_entity_poly.type
_entity_poly.pdbx_seq_one_letter_code
_entity_poly.pdbx_strand_id
1 'polypeptide(L)'
;MLIYYRVAFKVAHTQSWQWRSSSLTSLPTLFTLLRAYHGIPCDRIRIFFSSSEKGMEEMLVKENEGQITSSLTADQFLTGYRVNTPEVTRLELELSTASDHDVPYEFTLPTNLSQLLAWTKLMVKVRSGELVP
;
A
#
# COMPACT_ATOMS: atom_id res chain seq x y z
N MET A 1 -12.08 0.30 -5.12
CA MET A 1 -11.35 -0.84 -5.70
C MET A 1 -10.71 -1.64 -4.56
N LEU A 2 -10.68 -2.98 -4.61
CA LEU A 2 -10.09 -3.81 -3.55
C LEU A 2 -8.62 -4.10 -3.83
N ILE A 3 -7.77 -3.97 -2.82
CA ILE A 3 -6.37 -4.42 -2.86
C ILE A 3 -6.31 -5.84 -2.32
N TYR A 4 -5.65 -6.72 -3.05
CA TYR A 4 -5.40 -8.09 -2.66
C TYR A 4 -3.96 -8.23 -2.17
N TYR A 5 -3.82 -8.94 -1.05
CA TYR A 5 -2.56 -9.26 -0.41
C TYR A 5 -2.36 -10.78 -0.42
N ARG A 6 -1.18 -11.26 -0.82
CA ARG A 6 -0.79 -12.66 -0.66
C ARG A 6 0.60 -12.80 -0.10
N VAL A 7 0.79 -13.83 0.69
CA VAL A 7 2.08 -14.18 1.30
C VAL A 7 2.64 -15.40 0.58
N ALA A 8 3.89 -15.28 0.14
CA ALA A 8 4.67 -16.37 -0.41
C ALA A 8 5.85 -16.69 0.51
N PHE A 9 6.22 -17.96 0.58
CA PHE A 9 7.44 -18.40 1.27
C PHE A 9 8.47 -18.86 0.28
N LYS A 10 9.74 -18.60 0.60
CA LYS A 10 10.87 -19.13 -0.14
C LYS A 10 11.11 -20.58 0.26
N VAL A 11 10.93 -21.51 -0.66
CA VAL A 11 11.17 -22.93 -0.42
C VAL A 11 12.68 -23.19 -0.44
N ALA A 12 13.22 -23.74 0.65
CA ALA A 12 14.66 -23.90 0.85
C ALA A 12 15.33 -24.79 -0.22
N HIS A 13 14.60 -25.74 -0.80
CA HIS A 13 15.14 -26.73 -1.73
C HIS A 13 15.21 -26.23 -3.18
N THR A 14 14.28 -25.36 -3.58
CA THR A 14 14.13 -24.89 -4.97
C THR A 14 14.47 -23.42 -5.14
N GLN A 15 14.74 -22.71 -4.04
CA GLN A 15 14.87 -21.24 -3.96
C GLN A 15 13.70 -20.46 -4.60
N SER A 16 12.62 -21.14 -4.96
CA SER A 16 11.44 -20.54 -5.57
C SER A 16 10.44 -20.10 -4.51
N TRP A 17 9.82 -18.97 -4.76
CA TRP A 17 8.70 -18.44 -4.02
C TRP A 17 7.43 -19.21 -4.39
N GLN A 18 6.72 -19.70 -3.37
CA GLN A 18 5.44 -20.36 -3.53
C GLN A 18 4.38 -19.71 -2.65
N TRP A 19 3.17 -19.56 -3.19
CA TRP A 19 2.02 -19.06 -2.45
C TRP A 19 1.71 -19.94 -1.24
N ARG A 20 1.52 -19.30 -0.09
CA ARG A 20 1.14 -19.99 1.16
C ARG A 20 -0.17 -19.48 1.73
N SER A 21 -0.55 -18.25 1.40
CA SER A 21 -1.86 -17.71 1.76
C SER A 21 -2.83 -17.66 0.57
N SER A 22 -4.12 -17.67 0.90
CA SER A 22 -5.17 -17.19 0.00
C SER A 22 -5.07 -15.68 -0.21
N SER A 23 -5.75 -15.17 -1.23
CA SER A 23 -5.90 -13.73 -1.49
C SER A 23 -6.63 -13.07 -0.34
N LEU A 24 -5.91 -12.26 0.43
CA LEU A 24 -6.44 -11.50 1.56
C LEU A 24 -6.87 -10.12 1.06
N THR A 25 -8.04 -9.67 1.49
CA THR A 25 -8.58 -8.35 1.15
C THR A 25 -8.43 -7.34 2.30
N SER A 26 -7.78 -7.76 3.39
CA SER A 26 -7.73 -6.99 4.64
C SER A 26 -6.34 -7.10 5.28
N LEU A 27 -5.74 -5.95 5.55
CA LEU A 27 -4.47 -5.82 6.28
C LEU A 27 -4.51 -6.44 7.69
N PRO A 28 -5.54 -6.22 8.53
CA PRO A 28 -5.67 -6.90 9.82
C PRO A 28 -5.53 -8.43 9.74
N THR A 29 -6.09 -9.04 8.70
CA THR A 29 -5.99 -10.48 8.46
C THR A 29 -4.56 -10.87 8.09
N LEU A 30 -3.89 -10.06 7.27
CA LEU A 30 -2.46 -10.23 6.94
C LEU A 30 -1.58 -10.17 8.19
N PHE A 31 -1.81 -9.24 9.11
CA PHE A 31 -1.07 -9.17 10.38
C PHE A 31 -1.27 -10.40 11.26
N THR A 32 -2.52 -10.85 11.36
CA THR A 32 -2.85 -12.05 12.13
C THR A 32 -2.14 -13.27 11.55
N LEU A 33 -2.09 -13.36 10.22
CA LEU A 33 -1.41 -14.40 9.47
C LEU A 33 0.12 -14.34 9.66
N LEU A 34 0.73 -13.16 9.55
CA LEU A 34 2.16 -12.95 9.84
C LEU A 34 2.51 -13.31 11.29
N ARG A 35 1.64 -12.97 12.25
CA ARG A 35 1.82 -13.36 13.65
C ARG A 35 1.73 -14.87 13.85
N ALA A 36 0.84 -15.56 13.12
CA ALA A 36 0.78 -17.02 13.13
C ALA A 36 2.07 -17.64 12.55
N TYR A 37 2.71 -16.96 11.58
CA TYR A 37 3.97 -17.38 10.97
C TYR A 37 5.24 -16.86 11.66
N HIS A 38 5.17 -16.36 12.90
CA HIS A 38 6.35 -15.81 13.59
C HIS A 38 7.53 -16.80 13.72
N GLY A 39 7.27 -18.11 13.62
CA GLY A 39 8.30 -19.15 13.69
C GLY A 39 9.14 -19.29 12.40
N ILE A 40 8.77 -18.59 11.32
CA ILE A 40 9.50 -18.60 10.05
C ILE A 40 10.34 -17.32 9.98
N PRO A 41 11.62 -17.40 9.56
CA PRO A 41 12.46 -16.21 9.37
C PRO A 41 11.78 -15.24 8.39
N CYS A 42 11.69 -13.96 8.76
CA CYS A 42 11.05 -12.93 7.93
C CYS A 42 11.71 -12.78 6.55
N ASP A 43 12.99 -13.14 6.41
CA ASP A 43 13.73 -13.19 5.14
C ASP A 43 13.16 -14.23 4.15
N ARG A 44 12.48 -15.25 4.66
CA ARG A 44 11.83 -16.29 3.85
C ARG A 44 10.37 -15.98 3.56
N ILE A 45 9.88 -14.82 3.97
CA ILE A 45 8.50 -14.40 3.79
C ILE A 45 8.46 -13.16 2.91
N ARG A 46 7.78 -13.25 1.78
CA ARG A 46 7.44 -12.10 0.94
C ARG A 46 5.95 -11.87 0.90
N ILE A 47 5.60 -10.60 0.88
CA ILE A 47 4.24 -10.10 0.80
C ILE A 47 4.11 -9.42 -0.54
N PHE A 48 3.15 -9.89 -1.33
CA PHE A 48 2.78 -9.35 -2.62
C PHE A 48 1.44 -8.63 -2.47
N PHE A 49 1.30 -7.49 -3.14
CA PHE A 49 0.08 -6.70 -3.15
C PHE A 49 -0.24 -6.24 -4.57
N SER A 50 -1.49 -6.36 -4.97
CA SER A 50 -1.96 -5.96 -6.30
C SER A 50 -3.46 -5.68 -6.26
N SER A 51 -3.92 -4.81 -7.16
CA SER A 51 -5.35 -4.60 -7.41
C SER A 51 -5.98 -5.70 -8.27
N SER A 52 -5.17 -6.65 -8.79
CA SER A 52 -5.61 -7.79 -9.61
C SER A 52 -4.88 -9.08 -9.23
N GLU A 53 -5.64 -10.17 -9.11
CA GLU A 53 -5.11 -11.51 -8.84
C GLU A 53 -4.19 -12.00 -9.98
N LYS A 54 -4.55 -11.72 -11.23
CA LYS A 54 -3.69 -12.07 -12.39
C LYS A 54 -2.34 -11.37 -12.32
N GLY A 55 -2.33 -10.11 -11.87
CA GLY A 55 -1.10 -9.36 -11.63
C GLY A 55 -0.24 -9.95 -10.51
N MET A 56 -0.84 -10.59 -9.49
CA MET A 56 -0.07 -11.26 -8.44
C MET A 56 0.70 -12.47 -8.96
N GLU A 57 0.07 -13.31 -9.79
CA GLU A 57 0.73 -14.48 -10.37
C GLU A 57 1.91 -14.07 -11.25
N GLU A 58 1.71 -13.04 -12.09
CA GLU A 58 2.78 -12.48 -12.91
C GLU A 58 3.93 -11.91 -12.06
N MET A 59 3.65 -11.29 -10.91
CA MET A 59 4.69 -10.82 -10.00
C MET A 59 5.48 -11.96 -9.35
N LEU A 60 4.82 -13.09 -9.01
CA LEU A 60 5.53 -14.24 -8.45
C LEU A 60 6.50 -14.86 -9.46
N VAL A 61 6.08 -14.98 -10.72
CA VAL A 61 6.94 -15.50 -11.80
C VAL A 61 8.15 -14.58 -11.99
N LYS A 62 7.92 -13.27 -12.09
CA LYS A 62 8.99 -12.27 -12.23
C LYS A 62 9.97 -12.28 -11.06
N GLU A 63 9.48 -12.40 -9.83
CA GLU A 63 10.34 -12.48 -8.64
C GLU A 63 11.16 -13.78 -8.62
N ASN A 64 10.60 -14.89 -9.08
CA ASN A 64 11.33 -16.16 -9.24
C ASN A 64 12.40 -16.10 -10.34
N GLU A 65 12.20 -15.27 -11.36
CA GLU A 65 13.20 -14.96 -12.39
C GLU A 65 14.27 -13.95 -11.90
N GLY A 66 14.15 -13.46 -10.65
CA GLY A 66 15.10 -12.53 -10.05
C GLY A 66 14.88 -11.07 -10.45
N GLN A 67 13.73 -10.74 -11.03
CA GLN A 67 13.37 -9.35 -11.32
C GLN A 67 12.90 -8.64 -10.05
N ILE A 68 13.26 -7.35 -9.93
CA ILE A 68 12.83 -6.51 -8.82
C ILE A 68 11.35 -6.18 -9.01
N THR A 69 10.49 -6.90 -8.30
CA THR A 69 9.06 -6.61 -8.24
C THR A 69 8.74 -5.74 -7.03
N SER A 70 7.62 -5.03 -7.07
CA SER A 70 7.07 -4.27 -5.92
C SER A 70 6.55 -5.19 -4.81
N SER A 71 7.33 -6.20 -4.42
CA SER A 71 7.03 -7.11 -3.33
C SER A 71 7.90 -6.74 -2.12
N LEU A 72 7.34 -6.87 -0.91
CA LEU A 72 8.01 -6.49 0.32
C LEU A 72 8.38 -7.72 1.14
N THR A 73 9.56 -7.71 1.74
CA THR A 73 9.93 -8.70 2.76
C THR A 73 9.10 -8.47 4.01
N ALA A 74 8.74 -9.54 4.73
CA ALA A 74 7.98 -9.40 5.98
C ALA A 74 8.68 -8.50 7.00
N ASP A 75 10.02 -8.47 7.02
CA ASP A 75 10.80 -7.58 7.88
C ASP A 75 10.60 -6.10 7.52
N GLN A 76 10.72 -5.75 6.23
CA GLN A 76 10.48 -4.38 5.74
C GLN A 76 9.03 -3.97 5.96
N PHE A 77 8.09 -4.91 5.76
CA PHE A 77 6.68 -4.66 5.99
C PHE A 77 6.38 -4.43 7.48
N LEU A 78 6.88 -5.27 8.38
CA LEU A 78 6.67 -5.13 9.83
C LEU A 78 7.38 -3.90 10.40
N THR A 79 8.58 -3.58 9.90
CA THR A 79 9.35 -2.41 10.33
C THR A 79 8.73 -1.12 9.82
N GLY A 80 8.38 -1.04 8.53
CA GLY A 80 7.72 0.13 7.94
C GLY A 80 6.33 0.39 8.54
N TYR A 81 5.56 -0.67 8.80
CA TYR A 81 4.22 -0.55 9.38
C TYR A 81 4.24 -0.21 10.87
N ARG A 82 5.24 -0.69 11.63
CA ARG A 82 5.43 -0.30 13.04
C ARG A 82 5.76 1.18 13.19
N VAL A 83 6.41 1.77 12.17
CA VAL A 83 6.80 3.18 12.18
C VAL A 83 5.69 4.06 11.59
N ASN A 84 4.93 3.57 10.59
CA ASN A 84 4.05 4.42 9.80
C ASN A 84 2.67 3.80 9.49
N THR A 85 1.71 3.96 10.40
CA THR A 85 0.27 3.83 10.07
C THR A 85 -0.20 4.70 8.89
N PRO A 86 0.28 5.96 8.69
CA PRO A 86 -0.16 6.78 7.55
C PRO A 86 0.47 6.39 6.20
N GLU A 87 1.70 5.85 6.19
CA GLU A 87 2.33 5.43 4.91
C GLU A 87 1.66 4.21 4.32
N VAL A 88 1.08 3.36 5.17
CA VAL A 88 0.29 2.22 4.74
C VAL A 88 -0.99 2.69 4.08
N THR A 89 -1.72 3.61 4.71
CA THR A 89 -2.91 4.21 4.09
C THR A 89 -2.57 4.96 2.81
N ARG A 90 -1.35 5.52 2.72
CA ARG A 90 -0.85 6.19 1.52
C ARG A 90 -0.49 5.18 0.43
N LEU A 91 0.15 4.06 0.77
CA LEU A 91 0.44 2.96 -0.14
C LEU A 91 -0.88 2.35 -0.64
N GLU A 92 -1.84 2.10 0.25
CA GLU A 92 -3.20 1.69 -0.15
C GLU A 92 -3.84 2.70 -1.10
N LEU A 93 -3.64 4.00 -0.89
CA LEU A 93 -4.13 5.04 -1.79
C LEU A 93 -3.39 5.06 -3.14
N GLU A 94 -2.05 5.01 -3.15
CA GLU A 94 -1.19 5.03 -4.33
C GLU A 94 -1.33 3.77 -5.19
N LEU A 95 -1.56 2.61 -4.55
CA LEU A 95 -1.77 1.32 -5.21
C LEU A 95 -3.23 1.05 -5.55
N SER A 96 -4.17 1.71 -4.86
CA SER A 96 -5.51 1.84 -5.42
C SER A 96 -5.34 2.61 -6.71
N THR A 97 -5.65 1.99 -7.85
CA THR A 97 -5.55 2.65 -9.16
C THR A 97 -6.66 3.68 -9.34
N ALA A 98 -7.01 4.42 -8.28
CA ALA A 98 -7.70 5.69 -8.38
C ALA A 98 -6.68 6.71 -8.92
N SER A 99 -6.28 6.47 -10.18
CA SER A 99 -5.82 7.53 -11.06
C SER A 99 -7.03 8.43 -11.33
N ASP A 100 -7.44 9.17 -10.31
CA ASP A 100 -8.39 10.28 -10.42
C ASP A 100 -7.69 11.51 -11.03
N HIS A 101 -6.46 11.32 -11.51
CA HIS A 101 -5.63 12.34 -12.16
C HIS A 101 -6.15 12.77 -13.53
N ASP A 102 -7.15 12.08 -14.09
CA ASP A 102 -7.81 12.42 -15.36
C ASP A 102 -9.23 13.00 -15.18
N VAL A 103 -9.74 13.11 -13.95
CA VAL A 103 -11.01 13.78 -13.71
C VAL A 103 -10.74 15.28 -13.56
N PRO A 104 -11.39 16.15 -14.35
CA PRO A 104 -11.27 17.59 -14.15
C PRO A 104 -11.59 17.89 -12.69
N TYR A 105 -10.71 18.62 -12.03
CA TYR A 105 -10.93 19.05 -10.65
C TYR A 105 -12.29 19.73 -10.53
N GLU A 106 -13.26 19.02 -9.94
CA GLU A 106 -14.58 19.57 -9.68
C GLU A 106 -14.48 20.34 -8.37
N PHE A 107 -14.52 21.68 -8.48
CA PHE A 107 -14.48 22.55 -7.32
C PHE A 107 -15.71 22.29 -6.45
N THR A 108 -15.52 21.52 -5.37
CA THR A 108 -16.56 21.27 -4.38
C THR A 108 -16.46 22.32 -3.28
N LEU A 109 -17.61 22.92 -2.94
CA LEU A 109 -17.67 23.86 -1.83
C LEU A 109 -17.34 23.14 -0.51
N PRO A 110 -16.64 23.80 0.44
CA PRO A 110 -16.34 23.23 1.75
C PRO A 110 -17.62 22.71 2.41
N THR A 111 -17.71 21.41 2.63
CA THR A 111 -18.89 20.76 3.22
C THR A 111 -18.96 20.96 4.72
N ASN A 112 -17.90 21.47 5.35
CA ASN A 112 -17.80 21.74 6.78
C ASN A 112 -17.29 23.16 7.05
N LEU A 113 -17.86 23.82 8.07
CA LEU A 113 -17.47 25.14 8.58
C LEU A 113 -15.96 25.24 8.87
N SER A 114 -15.35 24.17 9.37
CA SER A 114 -13.90 24.12 9.62
C SER A 114 -13.06 24.28 8.34
N GLN A 115 -13.50 23.68 7.23
CA GLN A 115 -12.83 23.80 5.94
C GLN A 115 -13.03 25.21 5.36
N LEU A 116 -14.22 25.80 5.51
CA LEU A 116 -14.48 27.19 5.08
C LEU A 116 -13.60 28.20 5.85
N LEU A 117 -13.42 28.01 7.15
CA LEU A 117 -12.53 28.83 7.98
C LEU A 117 -11.06 28.67 7.58
N ALA A 118 -10.63 27.45 7.25
CA ALA A 118 -9.27 27.23 6.74
C ALA A 118 -9.06 27.91 5.38
N TRP A 119 -10.05 27.80 4.48
CA TRP A 119 -10.00 28.40 3.15
C TRP A 119 -9.99 29.94 3.20
N THR A 120 -10.82 30.55 4.05
CA THR A 120 -10.83 32.01 4.25
C THR A 120 -9.50 32.52 4.83
N LYS A 121 -8.91 31.81 5.80
CA LYS A 121 -7.56 32.13 6.30
C LYS A 121 -6.50 32.05 5.21
N LEU A 122 -6.56 31.02 4.36
CA LEU A 122 -5.63 30.86 3.25
C LEU A 122 -5.75 32.02 2.25
N MET A 123 -6.97 32.42 1.90
CA MET A 123 -7.23 33.56 1.01
C MET A 123 -6.71 34.88 1.58
N VAL A 124 -6.82 35.08 2.89
CA VAL A 124 -6.24 36.26 3.56
C VAL A 124 -4.72 36.27 3.43
N LYS A 125 -4.06 35.11 3.58
CA LYS A 125 -2.60 34.99 3.47
C LYS A 125 -2.06 35.19 2.06
N VAL A 126 -2.78 34.72 1.04
CA VAL A 126 -2.43 34.99 -0.37
C VAL A 126 -2.59 36.48 -0.66
N ARG A 127 -3.66 37.11 -0.17
CA ARG A 127 -3.87 38.57 -0.32
C ARG A 127 -2.87 39.41 0.46
N SER A 128 -2.38 38.94 1.60
CA SER A 128 -1.35 39.63 2.38
C SER A 128 0.06 39.44 1.80
N GLY A 129 0.21 38.61 0.76
CA GLY A 129 1.50 38.32 0.13
C GLY A 129 2.37 37.34 0.92
N GLU A 130 1.84 36.72 1.97
CA GLU A 130 2.56 35.66 2.73
C GLU A 130 2.68 34.37 1.92
N LEU A 131 1.77 34.13 0.97
CA LEU A 131 1.74 32.95 0.12
C LEU A 131 1.65 33.37 -1.34
N VAL A 132 2.53 32.81 -2.17
CA VAL A 132 2.51 32.97 -3.63
C VAL A 132 1.69 31.83 -4.23
N PRO A 133 0.72 32.11 -5.12
CA PRO A 133 -0.09 31.09 -5.78
C PRO A 133 0.70 30.21 -6.76
#